data_AF-A0A971JJI5-F1
#
_entry.id   AF-A0A971JJI5-F1
#
_cell.length_a   1.000
_cell.length_b   1.000
_cell.length_c   1.000
_cell.angle_alpha   90.00
_cell.angle_beta   90.00
_cell.angle_gamma   90.00
#
_symmetry.space_group_name_H-M   'P 1'
#
loop_
_entity.id
_entity.type
_entity.pdbx_description
1 polymer ?
#
loop_
_entity_poly.entity_id
_entity_poly.type
_entity_poly.pdbx_seq_one_letter_code
_entity_poly.pdbx_strand_id
1 'polypeptide(L)'
;MLSQVARDLLERRHRLLLSWRDKAAALRSGARKPREFDLPPGMDWASNDGWFKEQGARAEAALAEMRAHLANRREAAQDRVRVAVYRQKRLPDRVAEGKLGAAEANDENRSLTREIEEQGALANLCNHLLAVGDVSELGGRIDLPLPRYEKELKRFSLPGKDGGAPPHPEKIYDTPREPAAPAVLRGRRGTFFSALSRTDRRALLLAAAAVLCVAGFAAHRMLFSGEVRFDLLPGPNGVWRLVCDNDSPREVSVQCGQAPAAGGARPYSVTLEFGTADAGGFALFTVPDRVWVWRGPGADEGTVRVLQPRMKGEWTLNLNSLPPPEDSDALRVRAASPTGRVLMEEIVPLDAPALPKTPEPPAETP
;
A
#
# COMPACT_ATOMS: atom_id res chain seq x y z
N MET A 1 -2.78 8.96 10.88
CA MET A 1 -2.22 7.69 11.38
C MET A 1 -1.28 7.19 10.31
N LEU A 2 -0.10 6.65 10.66
CA LEU A 2 0.62 5.81 9.70
C LEU A 2 -0.37 4.75 9.21
N SER A 3 -0.54 4.63 7.89
CA SER A 3 -1.41 3.60 7.38
C SER A 3 -0.89 2.26 7.90
N GLN A 4 -1.80 1.42 8.40
CA GLN A 4 -1.47 0.07 8.85
C GLN A 4 -0.65 -0.67 7.79
N VAL A 5 -0.98 -0.44 6.52
CA VAL A 5 -0.24 -0.90 5.34
C VAL A 5 1.24 -0.48 5.37
N ALA A 6 1.57 0.79 5.65
CA ALA A 6 2.96 1.26 5.66
C ALA A 6 3.77 0.66 6.82
N ARG A 7 3.13 0.41 7.96
CA ARG A 7 3.73 -0.31 9.09
C ARG A 7 4.02 -1.76 8.71
N ASP A 8 3.02 -2.47 8.22
CA ASP A 8 3.13 -3.88 7.84
C ASP A 8 4.20 -4.10 6.76
N LEU A 9 4.32 -3.16 5.82
CA LEU A 9 5.35 -3.18 4.79
C LEU A 9 6.77 -3.02 5.36
N LEU A 10 6.98 -2.12 6.32
CA LEU A 10 8.28 -1.92 6.96
C LEU A 10 8.70 -3.15 7.79
N GLU A 11 7.78 -3.67 8.60
CA GLU A 11 8.01 -4.87 9.42
C GLU A 11 8.31 -6.08 8.51
N ARG A 12 7.52 -6.28 7.45
CA ARG A 12 7.72 -7.37 6.49
C ARG A 12 9.04 -7.26 5.74
N ARG A 13 9.45 -6.07 5.33
CA ARG A 13 10.74 -5.84 4.66
C ARG A 13 11.91 -6.17 5.58
N HIS A 14 11.85 -5.73 6.85
CA HIS A 14 12.88 -6.04 7.83
C HIS A 14 12.96 -7.56 8.10
N ARG A 15 11.80 -8.20 8.27
CA ARG A 15 11.67 -9.65 8.44
C ARG A 15 12.22 -10.45 7.26
N LEU A 16 12.01 -9.99 6.02
CA LEU A 16 12.56 -10.61 4.81
C LEU A 16 14.09 -10.58 4.80
N LEU A 17 14.70 -9.45 5.18
CA LEU A 17 16.16 -9.29 5.23
C LEU A 17 16.80 -10.21 6.27
N LEU A 18 16.23 -10.24 7.48
CA LEU A 18 16.69 -11.14 8.53
C LEU A 18 16.51 -12.63 8.10
N SER A 19 15.38 -12.96 7.48
CA SER A 19 15.12 -14.32 6.96
C SER A 19 16.12 -14.74 5.87
N TRP A 20 16.51 -13.81 5.00
CA TRP A 20 17.49 -14.03 3.93
C TRP A 20 18.87 -14.30 4.52
N ARG A 21 19.34 -13.43 5.43
CA ARG A 21 20.60 -13.58 6.15
C ARG A 21 20.69 -14.94 6.84
N ASP A 22 19.69 -15.26 7.65
CA ASP A 22 19.68 -16.50 8.44
C ASP A 22 19.61 -17.74 7.54
N LYS A 23 18.98 -17.62 6.35
CA LYS A 23 18.96 -18.70 5.36
C LYS A 23 20.30 -18.92 4.69
N ALA A 24 20.94 -17.86 4.23
CA ALA A 24 22.26 -17.97 3.65
C ALA A 24 23.25 -18.55 4.66
N ALA A 25 23.21 -18.10 5.92
CA ALA A 25 24.06 -18.62 6.99
C ALA A 25 23.79 -20.11 7.28
N ALA A 26 22.52 -20.52 7.41
CA ALA A 26 22.17 -21.91 7.73
C ALA A 26 22.48 -22.90 6.59
N LEU A 27 22.35 -22.48 5.33
CA LEU A 27 22.72 -23.31 4.18
C LEU A 27 24.23 -23.43 4.07
N ARG A 28 24.96 -22.34 4.32
CA ARG A 28 26.42 -22.33 4.32
C ARG A 28 27.03 -23.21 5.40
N SER A 29 26.51 -23.15 6.62
CA SER A 29 27.02 -23.95 7.74
C SER A 29 26.61 -25.42 7.70
N GLY A 30 25.78 -25.82 6.73
CA GLY A 30 25.21 -27.17 6.67
C GLY A 30 24.13 -27.43 7.74
N ALA A 31 23.78 -26.44 8.58
CA ALA A 31 22.70 -26.56 9.55
C ALA A 31 21.33 -26.80 8.90
N ARG A 32 21.19 -26.43 7.63
CA ARG A 32 20.02 -26.73 6.79
C ARG A 32 20.48 -27.36 5.48
N LYS A 33 19.83 -28.45 5.08
CA LYS A 33 20.02 -29.02 3.73
C LYS A 33 19.33 -28.13 2.67
N PRO A 34 20.00 -27.81 1.56
CA PRO A 34 19.41 -27.04 0.48
C PRO A 34 18.30 -27.85 -0.19
N ARG A 35 17.19 -27.17 -0.51
CA ARG A 35 16.15 -27.73 -1.39
C ARG A 35 16.49 -27.42 -2.84
N GLU A 36 15.93 -28.18 -3.77
CA GLU A 36 16.16 -28.01 -5.22
C GLU A 36 15.90 -26.57 -5.70
N PHE A 37 14.87 -25.92 -5.16
CA PHE A 37 14.52 -24.54 -5.49
C PHE A 37 15.29 -23.48 -4.69
N ASP A 38 16.09 -23.84 -3.68
CA ASP A 38 16.85 -22.87 -2.91
C ASP A 38 18.04 -22.31 -3.70
N LEU A 39 18.37 -22.96 -4.82
CA LEU A 39 19.49 -22.66 -5.69
C LEU A 39 19.01 -22.17 -7.06
N PRO A 40 19.85 -21.44 -7.81
CA PRO A 40 19.65 -21.23 -9.24
C PRO A 40 19.58 -22.57 -10.01
N PRO A 41 18.82 -22.63 -11.12
CA PRO A 41 18.75 -23.84 -11.95
C PRO A 41 20.15 -24.31 -12.39
N GLY A 42 20.43 -25.60 -12.24
CA GLY A 42 21.69 -26.22 -12.65
C GLY A 42 22.88 -26.02 -11.70
N MET A 43 22.68 -25.40 -10.53
CA MET A 43 23.74 -25.19 -9.54
C MET A 43 23.79 -26.35 -8.53
N ASP A 44 24.93 -27.04 -8.45
CA ASP A 44 25.20 -28.04 -7.41
C ASP A 44 25.51 -27.37 -6.06
N TRP A 45 24.86 -27.83 -5.00
CA TRP A 45 25.02 -27.23 -3.67
C TRP A 45 26.32 -27.61 -2.98
N ALA A 46 26.87 -28.80 -3.28
CA ALA A 46 28.08 -29.31 -2.63
C ALA A 46 29.32 -28.50 -3.00
N SER A 47 29.27 -27.80 -4.14
CA SER A 47 30.42 -27.13 -4.75
C SER A 47 30.37 -25.59 -4.66
N ASN A 48 29.37 -24.99 -3.98
CA ASN A 48 29.05 -23.56 -4.10
C ASN A 48 29.01 -22.78 -2.76
N ASP A 49 29.95 -23.02 -1.83
CA ASP A 49 30.12 -22.20 -0.60
C ASP A 49 30.26 -20.70 -0.90
N GLY A 50 30.99 -20.36 -1.96
CA GLY A 50 31.20 -18.98 -2.40
C GLY A 50 29.89 -18.25 -2.70
N TRP A 51 28.93 -18.95 -3.30
CA TRP A 51 27.62 -18.38 -3.62
C TRP A 51 26.77 -18.13 -2.36
N PHE A 52 26.73 -19.08 -1.42
CA PHE A 52 26.02 -18.86 -0.15
C PHE A 52 26.66 -17.73 0.68
N LYS A 53 27.99 -17.63 0.66
CA LYS A 53 28.72 -16.51 1.28
C LYS A 53 28.34 -15.18 0.64
N GLU A 54 28.26 -15.12 -0.69
CA GLU A 54 27.83 -13.92 -1.40
C GLU A 54 26.38 -13.53 -1.07
N GLN A 55 25.46 -14.50 -1.03
CA GLN A 55 24.07 -14.27 -0.62
C GLN A 55 23.98 -13.72 0.81
N GLY A 56 24.77 -14.27 1.73
CA GLY A 56 24.86 -13.76 3.11
C GLY A 56 25.39 -12.33 3.17
N ALA A 57 26.45 -12.03 2.42
CA ALA A 57 27.02 -10.68 2.36
C ALA A 57 26.03 -9.66 1.77
N ARG A 58 25.28 -10.03 0.72
CA ARG A 58 24.24 -9.18 0.13
C ARG A 58 23.09 -8.92 1.12
N ALA A 59 22.64 -9.95 1.83
CA ALA A 59 21.61 -9.82 2.85
C ALA A 59 22.05 -8.90 3.99
N GLU A 60 23.29 -9.04 4.48
CA GLU A 60 23.85 -8.18 5.52
C GLU A 60 24.00 -6.73 5.06
N ALA A 61 24.49 -6.50 3.84
CA ALA A 61 24.61 -5.15 3.28
C ALA A 61 23.23 -4.47 3.18
N ALA A 62 22.22 -5.18 2.67
CA ALA A 62 20.86 -4.67 2.58
C ALA A 62 20.21 -4.45 3.96
N LEU A 63 20.53 -5.29 4.96
CA LEU A 63 20.08 -5.11 6.34
C LEU A 63 20.74 -3.89 6.99
N ALA A 64 22.03 -3.66 6.75
CA ALA A 64 22.75 -2.48 7.21
C ALA A 64 22.17 -1.19 6.60
N GLU A 65 21.89 -1.19 5.30
CA GLU A 65 21.23 -0.07 4.61
C GLU A 65 19.83 0.20 5.20
N MET A 66 19.04 -0.86 5.42
CA MET A 66 17.72 -0.74 6.05
C MET A 66 17.82 -0.18 7.47
N ARG A 67 18.80 -0.61 8.27
CA ARG A 67 19.03 -0.08 9.63
C ARG A 67 19.42 1.40 9.59
N ALA A 68 20.30 1.81 8.68
CA ALA A 68 20.62 3.22 8.49
C ALA A 68 19.38 4.04 8.12
N HIS A 69 18.55 3.53 7.21
CA HIS A 69 17.29 4.16 6.83
C HIS A 69 16.30 4.28 8.00
N LEU A 70 16.16 3.23 8.81
CA LEU A 70 15.33 3.23 10.02
C LEU A 70 15.84 4.23 11.07
N ALA A 71 17.16 4.32 11.26
CA ALA A 71 17.76 5.28 12.18
C ALA A 71 17.47 6.73 11.77
N ASN A 72 17.66 7.05 10.47
CA ASN A 72 17.35 8.37 9.92
C ASN A 72 15.85 8.70 10.04
N ARG A 73 14.97 7.73 9.72
CA ARG A 73 13.52 7.91 9.87
C ARG A 73 13.10 8.12 11.32
N ARG A 74 13.70 7.39 12.26
CA ARG A 74 13.45 7.56 13.69
C ARG A 74 13.82 8.96 14.14
N GLU A 75 15.03 9.42 13.79
CA GLU A 75 15.52 10.75 14.18
C GLU A 75 14.61 11.85 13.64
N ALA A 76 14.30 11.80 12.33
CA ALA A 76 13.37 12.75 11.71
C ALA A 76 11.98 12.75 12.36
N ALA A 77 11.46 11.59 12.73
CA ALA A 77 10.19 11.48 13.43
C ALA A 77 10.27 12.07 14.85
N GLN A 78 11.35 11.80 15.60
CA GLN A 78 11.56 12.37 16.93
C GLN A 78 11.69 13.89 16.89
N ASP A 79 12.39 14.45 15.89
CA ASP A 79 12.52 15.90 15.73
C ASP A 79 11.17 16.55 15.45
N ARG A 80 10.34 15.95 14.59
CA ARG A 80 8.97 16.42 14.36
C ARG A 80 8.13 16.40 15.63
N VAL A 81 8.24 15.34 16.45
CA VAL A 81 7.58 15.29 17.76
C VAL A 81 8.06 16.44 18.66
N ARG A 82 9.37 16.67 18.76
CA ARG A 82 9.92 17.77 19.58
C ARG A 82 9.39 19.13 19.13
N VAL A 83 9.37 19.38 17.82
CA VAL A 83 8.85 20.63 17.23
C VAL A 83 7.35 20.77 17.50
N ALA A 84 6.57 19.71 17.30
CA ALA A 84 5.12 19.73 17.53
C ALA A 84 4.77 19.96 19.01
N VAL A 85 5.46 19.28 19.94
CA VAL A 85 5.32 19.49 21.39
C VAL A 85 5.69 20.93 21.77
N TYR A 86 6.77 21.46 21.21
CA TYR A 86 7.16 22.85 21.46
C TYR A 86 6.08 23.83 20.97
N ARG A 87 5.57 23.64 19.75
CA ARG A 87 4.48 24.45 19.20
C ARG A 87 3.22 24.37 20.07
N GLN A 88 2.87 23.17 20.52
CA GLN A 88 1.72 22.94 21.39
C GLN A 88 1.86 23.71 22.72
N LYS A 89 3.04 23.66 23.34
CA LYS A 89 3.33 24.42 24.58
C LYS A 89 3.24 25.94 24.40
N ARG A 90 3.49 26.46 23.19
CA ARG A 90 3.38 27.91 22.90
C ARG A 90 1.98 28.37 22.49
N LEU A 91 1.00 27.47 22.34
CA LEU A 91 -0.37 27.86 21.97
C LEU A 91 -1.00 28.81 23.00
N PRO A 92 -0.91 28.58 24.33
CA PRO A 92 -1.47 29.50 25.32
C PRO A 92 -0.86 30.90 25.24
N ASP A 93 0.47 30.99 25.07
CA ASP A 93 1.16 32.27 24.90
C ASP A 93 0.66 33.01 23.65
N ARG A 94 0.49 32.30 22.53
CA ARG A 94 0.00 32.89 21.27
C ARG A 94 -1.44 33.39 21.37
N VAL A 95 -2.28 32.72 22.17
CA VAL A 95 -3.65 33.17 22.47
C VAL A 95 -3.61 34.41 23.37
N ALA A 96 -2.80 34.40 24.43
CA ALA A 96 -2.65 35.53 25.34
C ALA A 96 -2.08 36.80 24.65
N GLU A 97 -1.18 36.61 23.69
CA GLU A 97 -0.62 37.67 22.84
C GLU A 97 -1.61 38.18 21.77
N GLY A 98 -2.80 37.58 21.65
CA GLY A 98 -3.81 37.92 20.63
C GLY A 98 -3.41 37.57 19.20
N LYS A 99 -2.40 36.70 19.01
CA LYS A 99 -1.90 36.26 17.70
C LYS A 99 -2.70 35.09 17.11
N LEU A 100 -3.56 34.47 17.92
CA LEU A 100 -4.37 33.32 17.53
C LEU A 100 -5.71 33.37 18.26
N GLY A 101 -6.81 33.10 17.56
CA GLY A 101 -8.12 32.97 18.20
C GLY A 101 -8.23 31.69 19.04
N ALA A 102 -9.10 31.68 20.06
CA ALA A 102 -9.28 30.50 20.91
C ALA A 102 -9.77 29.26 20.14
N ALA A 103 -10.65 29.44 19.15
CA ALA A 103 -11.13 28.35 18.30
C ALA A 103 -9.99 27.77 17.42
N GLU A 104 -9.22 28.65 16.79
CA GLU A 104 -8.06 28.26 15.97
C GLU A 104 -6.97 27.57 16.80
N ALA A 105 -6.73 28.02 18.04
CA ALA A 105 -5.80 27.39 18.96
C ALA A 105 -6.23 25.96 19.32
N ASN A 106 -7.53 25.72 19.51
CA ASN A 106 -8.05 24.39 19.78
C ASN A 106 -7.92 23.46 18.55
N ASP A 107 -8.11 23.99 17.34
CA ASP A 107 -7.91 23.23 16.10
C ASP A 107 -6.44 22.89 15.86
N GLU A 108 -5.54 23.87 16.06
CA GLU A 108 -4.10 23.67 15.98
C GLU A 108 -3.65 22.65 17.04
N ASN A 109 -4.18 22.72 18.27
CA ASN A 109 -3.88 21.75 19.32
C ASN A 109 -4.30 20.33 18.92
N ARG A 110 -5.52 20.15 18.39
CA ARG A 110 -6.00 18.84 17.89
C ARG A 110 -5.17 18.32 16.73
N SER A 111 -4.65 19.21 15.87
CA SER A 111 -3.74 18.82 14.79
C SER A 111 -2.37 18.39 15.33
N LEU A 112 -1.79 19.16 16.25
CA LEU A 112 -0.48 18.87 16.84
C LEU A 112 -0.50 17.58 17.67
N THR A 113 -1.58 17.32 18.43
CA THR A 113 -1.73 16.04 19.15
C THR A 113 -1.71 14.85 18.19
N ARG A 114 -2.45 14.92 17.08
CA ARG A 114 -2.43 13.87 16.05
C ARG A 114 -1.03 13.70 15.45
N GLU A 115 -0.34 14.79 15.14
CA GLU A 115 1.03 14.73 14.60
C GLU A 115 2.00 14.09 15.60
N ILE A 116 1.92 14.45 16.88
CA ILE A 116 2.74 13.88 17.96
C ILE A 116 2.51 12.37 18.09
N GLU A 117 1.25 11.94 18.10
CA GLU A 117 0.89 10.53 18.18
C GLU A 117 1.41 9.74 16.97
N GLU A 118 1.24 10.29 15.76
CA GLU A 118 1.64 9.63 14.52
C GLU A 118 3.16 9.51 14.37
N GLN A 119 3.88 10.61 14.58
CA GLN A 119 5.35 10.60 14.50
C GLN A 119 5.95 9.84 15.69
N GLY A 120 5.33 9.90 16.87
CA GLY A 120 5.73 9.10 18.04
C GLY A 120 5.59 7.60 17.77
N ALA A 121 4.47 7.18 17.18
CA ALA A 121 4.27 5.78 16.77
C ALA A 121 5.31 5.32 15.72
N LEU A 122 5.65 6.18 14.75
CA LEU A 122 6.71 5.88 13.78
C LEU A 122 8.07 5.71 14.45
N ALA A 123 8.46 6.64 15.33
CA ALA A 123 9.73 6.58 16.03
C ALA A 123 9.84 5.31 16.89
N ASN A 124 8.75 4.93 17.56
CA ASN A 124 8.68 3.70 18.34
C ASN A 124 8.79 2.45 17.46
N LEU A 125 8.12 2.42 16.32
CA LEU A 125 8.24 1.32 15.35
C LEU A 125 9.69 1.19 14.84
N CYS A 126 10.31 2.30 14.44
CA CYS A 126 11.70 2.27 13.98
C CYS A 126 12.65 1.82 15.10
N ASN A 127 12.44 2.26 16.34
CA ASN A 127 13.20 1.77 17.50
C ASN A 127 13.04 0.26 17.71
N HIS A 128 11.81 -0.24 17.65
CA HIS A 128 11.54 -1.67 17.76
C HIS A 128 12.28 -2.46 16.69
N LEU A 129 12.14 -2.08 15.41
CA LEU A 129 12.82 -2.76 14.30
C LEU A 129 14.35 -2.65 14.34
N LEU A 130 14.91 -1.57 14.91
CA LEU A 130 16.35 -1.45 15.13
C LEU A 130 16.85 -2.37 16.25
N ALA A 131 16.01 -2.63 17.26
CA ALA A 131 16.34 -3.51 18.39
C ALA A 131 16.20 -5.00 18.02
N VAL A 132 15.31 -5.34 17.09
CA VAL A 132 15.09 -6.72 16.64
C VAL A 132 16.35 -7.24 15.94
N GLY A 133 16.95 -8.27 16.54
CA GLY A 133 18.08 -9.01 15.97
C GLY A 133 17.69 -10.33 15.30
N ASP A 134 16.53 -10.86 15.67
CA ASP A 134 16.04 -12.19 15.31
C ASP A 134 14.66 -12.15 14.65
N VAL A 135 14.44 -13.07 13.73
CA VAL A 135 13.20 -13.18 12.95
C VAL A 135 12.02 -13.69 13.78
N SER A 136 12.29 -14.42 14.87
CA SER A 136 11.24 -14.96 15.75
C SER A 136 10.36 -13.86 16.35
N GLU A 137 10.94 -12.71 16.67
CA GLU A 137 10.26 -11.53 17.21
C GLU A 137 9.31 -10.85 16.21
N LEU A 138 9.45 -11.14 14.91
CA LEU A 138 8.60 -10.59 13.83
C LEU A 138 7.63 -11.61 13.24
N GLY A 139 7.28 -12.64 14.02
CA GLY A 139 6.34 -13.68 13.61
C GLY A 139 6.96 -14.81 12.77
N GLY A 140 8.27 -15.01 12.89
CA GLY A 140 8.96 -16.20 12.38
C GLY A 140 9.49 -16.09 10.96
N ARG A 141 10.19 -17.11 10.47
CA ARG A 141 10.95 -17.00 9.22
C ARG A 141 10.08 -17.02 7.97
N ILE A 142 10.37 -16.12 7.03
CA ILE A 142 9.79 -16.19 5.69
C ILE A 142 10.69 -17.10 4.87
N ASP A 143 10.22 -18.30 4.49
CA ASP A 143 11.01 -19.27 3.73
C ASP A 143 10.78 -19.11 2.23
N LEU A 144 11.71 -18.43 1.55
CA LEU A 144 11.72 -18.27 0.09
C LEU A 144 12.99 -18.88 -0.50
N PRO A 145 12.98 -19.30 -1.77
CA PRO A 145 14.21 -19.53 -2.52
C PRO A 145 15.21 -18.37 -2.34
N LEU A 146 16.50 -18.66 -2.12
CA LEU A 146 17.52 -17.61 -1.98
C LEU A 146 17.50 -16.60 -3.16
N PRO A 147 17.39 -17.04 -4.44
CA PRO A 147 17.30 -16.11 -5.56
C PRO A 147 16.03 -15.23 -5.58
N ARG A 148 15.01 -15.54 -4.77
CA ARG A 148 13.75 -14.79 -4.73
C ARG A 148 13.72 -13.68 -3.68
N TYR A 149 14.53 -13.73 -2.63
CA TYR A 149 14.50 -12.67 -1.60
C TYR A 149 14.78 -11.29 -2.18
N GLU A 150 15.79 -11.15 -3.03
CA GLU A 150 16.12 -9.86 -3.64
C GLU A 150 14.97 -9.32 -4.52
N LYS A 151 14.28 -10.21 -5.25
CA LYS A 151 13.11 -9.86 -6.07
C LYS A 151 11.93 -9.42 -5.21
N GLU A 152 11.63 -10.16 -4.15
CA GLU A 152 10.56 -9.80 -3.22
C GLU A 152 10.89 -8.48 -2.49
N LEU A 153 12.14 -8.24 -2.09
CA LEU A 153 12.55 -6.97 -1.51
C LEU A 153 12.33 -5.79 -2.46
N LYS A 154 12.56 -5.97 -3.76
CA LYS A 154 12.25 -4.96 -4.80
C LYS A 154 10.75 -4.77 -4.96
N ARG A 155 9.94 -5.83 -4.87
CA ARG A 155 8.47 -5.75 -4.90
C ARG A 155 7.90 -4.97 -3.71
N PHE A 156 8.52 -5.11 -2.54
CA PHE A 156 8.18 -4.36 -1.33
C PHE A 156 8.94 -3.03 -1.20
N SER A 157 9.68 -2.61 -2.22
CA SER A 157 10.15 -1.23 -2.32
C SER A 157 8.94 -0.35 -2.66
N LEU A 158 8.61 0.58 -1.77
CA LEU A 158 7.46 1.46 -1.91
C LEU A 158 7.51 2.22 -3.25
N PRO A 159 6.44 2.24 -4.06
CA PRO A 159 6.36 3.08 -5.25
C PRO A 159 6.25 4.54 -4.81
N GLY A 160 7.26 5.32 -5.13
CA GLY A 160 7.43 6.68 -4.65
C GLY A 160 8.82 6.81 -4.05
N LYS A 161 9.79 7.11 -4.93
CA LYS A 161 11.03 7.84 -4.68
C LYS A 161 11.13 8.26 -3.22
N ASP A 162 12.02 7.64 -2.46
CA ASP A 162 12.44 8.07 -1.13
C ASP A 162 11.31 8.70 -0.31
N GLY A 163 10.77 7.94 0.64
CA GLY A 163 10.13 8.54 1.81
C GLY A 163 11.06 9.50 2.59
N GLY A 164 12.25 9.82 2.07
CA GLY A 164 12.66 11.21 1.83
C GLY A 164 12.04 12.21 2.77
N ALA A 165 12.42 12.10 4.05
CA ALA A 165 12.86 13.31 4.70
C ALA A 165 13.83 13.99 3.69
N PRO A 166 13.61 15.26 3.33
CA PRO A 166 14.59 15.95 2.50
C PRO A 166 15.97 15.71 3.11
N PRO A 167 17.03 15.56 2.29
CA PRO A 167 18.38 15.51 2.82
C PRO A 167 18.51 16.66 3.80
N HIS A 168 18.96 16.32 5.01
CA HIS A 168 19.22 17.27 6.08
C HIS A 168 19.81 18.53 5.44
N PRO A 169 19.16 19.70 5.49
CA PRO A 169 19.90 20.91 5.20
C PRO A 169 21.07 20.89 6.17
N GLU A 170 22.27 20.91 5.60
CA GLU A 170 23.49 21.10 6.37
C GLU A 170 23.27 22.28 7.31
N LYS A 171 23.34 22.01 8.61
CA LYS A 171 23.36 22.99 9.70
C LYS A 171 22.04 23.75 9.86
N ILE A 172 21.90 24.34 11.05
CA ILE A 172 20.72 25.05 11.56
C ILE A 172 19.73 24.08 12.21
N TYR A 173 20.04 23.59 13.42
CA TYR A 173 19.65 24.23 14.67
C TYR A 173 20.56 23.72 15.79
N ASP A 174 21.43 24.60 16.30
CA ASP A 174 21.90 24.49 17.68
C ASP A 174 20.66 24.61 18.58
N THR A 175 20.11 23.48 19.03
CA THR A 175 19.30 23.49 20.25
C THR A 175 20.28 23.61 21.42
N PRO A 176 20.29 24.71 22.17
CA PRO A 176 21.19 24.82 23.31
C PRO A 176 20.76 23.79 24.37
N ARG A 177 21.63 22.83 24.66
CA ARG A 177 21.68 22.24 25.99
C ARG A 177 22.43 23.24 26.86
N GLU A 178 21.75 23.95 27.76
CA GLU A 178 22.34 24.41 29.02
C GLU A 178 21.27 24.85 30.05
N PRO A 179 21.58 24.76 31.35
CA PRO A 179 20.65 24.93 32.46
C PRO A 179 20.33 26.40 32.71
N ALA A 180 19.13 26.65 33.21
CA ALA A 180 18.63 27.98 33.48
C ALA A 180 19.36 28.66 34.65
N ALA A 181 19.73 29.93 34.45
CA ALA A 181 19.62 31.00 35.43
C ALA A 181 19.50 32.37 34.70
N PRO A 182 18.83 33.37 35.29
CA PRO A 182 18.08 34.38 34.55
C PRO A 182 18.89 35.67 34.30
N ALA A 183 18.48 36.45 33.29
CA ALA A 183 17.95 37.81 33.47
C ALA A 183 18.05 38.68 32.21
N VAL A 184 17.14 39.66 32.20
CA VAL A 184 17.15 40.95 31.48
C VAL A 184 16.62 40.96 30.05
N LEU A 185 15.31 41.21 29.98
CA LEU A 185 14.64 41.89 28.87
C LEU A 185 15.36 43.20 28.55
N ARG A 186 16.08 43.26 27.42
CA ARG A 186 16.35 44.52 26.71
C ARG A 186 15.58 44.50 25.41
N GLY A 187 14.57 45.37 25.35
CA GLY A 187 13.74 45.57 24.18
C GLY A 187 14.57 45.89 22.94
N ARG A 188 14.38 45.08 21.90
CA ARG A 188 14.74 45.46 20.53
C ARG A 188 13.61 44.97 19.63
N ARG A 189 12.63 45.86 19.38
CA ARG A 189 11.67 45.70 18.28
C ARG A 189 12.47 45.72 16.98
N GLY A 190 12.77 44.55 16.44
CA GLY A 190 13.40 44.36 15.14
C GLY A 190 12.32 44.22 14.06
N THR A 191 12.25 45.21 13.19
CA THR A 191 11.49 45.26 11.95
C THR A 191 11.88 44.10 11.02
N PHE A 192 11.07 43.04 10.95
CA PHE A 192 11.34 41.84 10.15
C PHE A 192 11.17 42.00 8.62
N PHE A 193 10.94 43.21 8.10
CA PHE A 193 10.69 43.42 6.65
C PHE A 193 11.62 44.43 5.96
N SER A 194 12.71 44.87 6.59
CA SER A 194 13.58 45.90 6.01
C SER A 194 14.77 45.41 5.18
N ALA A 195 14.89 44.11 4.85
CA ALA A 195 16.04 43.62 4.08
C ALA A 195 15.71 42.52 3.03
N LEU A 196 14.50 42.50 2.47
CA LEU A 196 14.22 41.67 1.28
C LEU A 196 14.44 42.49 0.02
N SER A 197 15.40 42.10 -0.81
CA SER A 197 15.66 42.73 -2.11
C SER A 197 14.43 42.58 -3.02
N ARG A 198 14.30 43.43 -4.04
CA ARG A 198 13.18 43.33 -5.01
C ARG A 198 13.16 41.97 -5.71
N THR A 199 14.33 41.35 -5.88
CA THR A 199 14.51 40.01 -6.43
C THR A 199 13.99 38.92 -5.49
N ASP A 200 14.25 39.01 -4.19
CA ASP A 200 13.77 38.02 -3.21
C ASP A 200 12.25 38.04 -3.09
N ARG A 201 11.64 39.23 -3.16
CA ARG A 201 10.18 39.38 -3.16
C ARG A 201 9.55 38.74 -4.39
N ARG A 202 10.18 38.87 -5.56
CA ARG A 202 9.70 38.22 -6.80
C ARG A 202 9.85 36.70 -6.72
N ALA A 203 10.96 36.20 -6.19
CA ALA A 203 11.19 34.77 -6.00
C ALA A 203 10.16 34.16 -5.03
N LEU A 204 9.88 34.84 -3.91
CA LEU A 204 8.87 34.40 -2.94
C LEU A 204 7.45 34.40 -3.55
N LEU A 205 7.10 35.41 -4.34
CA LEU A 205 5.82 35.44 -5.04
C LEU A 205 5.67 34.31 -6.06
N LEU A 206 6.74 34.02 -6.83
CA LEU A 206 6.74 32.90 -7.77
C LEU A 206 6.65 31.55 -7.06
N ALA A 207 7.36 31.38 -5.94
CA ALA A 207 7.29 30.18 -5.12
C ALA A 207 5.88 29.99 -4.54
N ALA A 208 5.28 31.05 -3.99
CA ALA A 208 3.91 31.01 -3.48
C ALA A 208 2.90 30.68 -4.60
N ALA A 209 3.05 31.28 -5.78
CA ALA A 209 2.21 30.99 -6.93
C ALA A 209 2.36 29.52 -7.40
N ALA A 210 3.59 29.00 -7.45
CA ALA A 210 3.84 27.61 -7.82
C ALA A 210 3.21 26.63 -6.81
N VAL A 211 3.33 26.91 -5.51
CA VAL A 211 2.68 26.10 -4.46
C VAL A 211 1.17 26.13 -4.61
N LEU A 212 0.57 27.30 -4.86
CA LEU A 212 -0.87 27.43 -5.11
C LEU A 212 -1.31 26.68 -6.37
N CYS A 213 -0.53 26.70 -7.45
CA CYS A 213 -0.82 25.93 -8.66
C CYS A 213 -0.77 24.42 -8.40
N VAL A 214 0.24 23.93 -7.66
CA VAL A 214 0.36 22.50 -7.31
C VAL A 214 -0.78 22.08 -6.38
N ALA A 215 -1.10 22.90 -5.37
CA ALA A 215 -2.22 22.64 -4.46
C ALA A 215 -3.56 22.66 -5.20
N GLY A 216 -3.76 23.63 -6.11
CA GLY A 216 -4.94 23.73 -6.95
C GLY A 216 -5.08 22.54 -7.90
N PHE A 217 -3.98 22.08 -8.50
CA PHE A 217 -3.97 20.88 -9.35
C PHE A 217 -4.28 19.62 -8.54
N ALA A 218 -3.70 19.46 -7.35
CA ALA A 218 -3.98 18.35 -6.46
C ALA A 218 -5.44 18.36 -5.98
N ALA A 219 -5.97 19.52 -5.60
CA ALA A 219 -7.38 19.69 -5.24
C ALA A 219 -8.31 19.40 -6.43
N HIS A 220 -7.96 19.87 -7.63
CA HIS A 220 -8.70 19.57 -8.85
C HIS A 220 -8.71 18.06 -9.13
N ARG A 221 -7.55 17.41 -9.01
CA ARG A 221 -7.46 15.96 -9.15
C ARG A 221 -8.31 15.24 -8.11
N MET A 222 -8.27 15.67 -6.86
CA MET A 222 -9.05 15.04 -5.81
C MET A 222 -10.56 15.23 -5.96
N LEU A 223 -11.01 16.39 -6.44
CA LEU A 223 -12.42 16.76 -6.48
C LEU A 223 -13.10 16.45 -7.82
N PHE A 224 -12.33 16.37 -8.90
CA PHE A 224 -12.88 16.26 -10.26
C PHE A 224 -12.29 15.14 -11.10
N SER A 225 -11.19 14.50 -10.67
CA SER A 225 -10.63 13.35 -11.37
C SER A 225 -10.71 12.10 -10.52
N GLY A 226 -11.12 11.02 -11.13
CA GLY A 226 -11.07 9.69 -10.55
C GLY A 226 -11.46 8.71 -11.63
N GLU A 227 -10.96 7.49 -11.49
CA GLU A 227 -11.19 6.42 -12.45
C GLU A 227 -11.89 5.27 -11.74
N VAL A 228 -12.82 4.63 -12.45
CA VAL A 228 -13.42 3.38 -11.99
C VAL A 228 -12.67 2.26 -12.68
N ARG A 229 -12.08 1.36 -11.90
CA ARG A 229 -11.31 0.21 -12.40
C ARG A 229 -11.95 -1.09 -11.94
N PHE A 230 -11.91 -2.09 -12.82
CA PHE A 230 -12.37 -3.44 -12.52
C PHE A 230 -11.20 -4.40 -12.69
N ASP A 231 -10.99 -5.24 -11.69
CA ASP A 231 -10.01 -6.32 -11.72
C ASP A 231 -10.73 -7.63 -11.40
N LEU A 232 -10.43 -8.70 -12.13
CA LEU A 232 -10.90 -10.04 -11.83
C LEU A 232 -9.71 -10.89 -11.35
N LEU A 233 -9.87 -11.54 -10.21
CA LEU A 233 -8.80 -12.27 -9.53
C LEU A 233 -9.21 -13.72 -9.29
N PRO A 234 -8.36 -14.71 -9.61
CA PRO A 234 -8.64 -16.10 -9.31
C PRO A 234 -8.57 -16.34 -7.79
N GLY A 235 -9.55 -17.06 -7.26
CA GLY A 235 -9.59 -17.53 -5.88
C GLY A 235 -9.56 -19.07 -5.79
N PRO A 236 -9.52 -19.62 -4.57
CA PRO A 236 -9.49 -21.07 -4.37
C PRO A 236 -10.79 -21.73 -4.83
N ASN A 237 -10.71 -22.99 -5.26
CA ASN A 237 -11.85 -23.85 -5.59
C ASN A 237 -12.79 -23.29 -6.67
N GLY A 238 -12.27 -22.67 -7.75
CA GLY A 238 -13.12 -22.18 -8.85
C GLY A 238 -13.95 -20.93 -8.49
N VAL A 239 -13.67 -20.29 -7.35
CA VAL A 239 -14.26 -19.01 -6.97
C VAL A 239 -13.41 -17.89 -7.54
N TRP A 240 -14.03 -16.96 -8.24
CA TRP A 240 -13.39 -15.76 -8.78
C TRP A 240 -13.81 -14.54 -7.99
N ARG A 241 -12.93 -13.55 -7.86
CA ARG A 241 -13.20 -12.30 -7.15
C ARG A 241 -13.12 -11.14 -8.13
N LEU A 242 -14.25 -10.49 -8.35
CA LEU A 242 -14.31 -9.21 -9.04
C LEU A 242 -14.13 -8.09 -8.03
N VAL A 243 -13.19 -7.18 -8.29
CA VAL A 243 -12.92 -6.00 -7.49
C VAL A 243 -13.22 -4.77 -8.33
N CYS A 244 -14.05 -3.87 -7.81
CA CYS A 244 -14.25 -2.54 -8.39
C CYS A 244 -13.60 -1.50 -7.47
N ASP A 245 -12.65 -0.73 -8.00
CA ASP A 245 -12.04 0.40 -7.32
C ASP A 245 -12.69 1.69 -7.82
N ASN A 246 -13.48 2.34 -6.96
CA ASN A 246 -14.11 3.62 -7.27
C ASN A 246 -13.22 4.77 -6.76
N ASP A 247 -12.21 5.19 -7.53
CA ASP A 247 -11.40 6.37 -7.18
C ASP A 247 -12.11 7.70 -7.56
N SER A 248 -13.34 7.62 -8.08
CA SER A 248 -14.17 8.78 -8.40
C SER A 248 -14.60 9.55 -7.15
N PRO A 249 -14.72 10.89 -7.22
CA PRO A 249 -15.37 11.69 -6.20
C PRO A 249 -16.90 11.50 -6.18
N ARG A 250 -17.46 10.71 -7.10
CA ARG A 250 -18.90 10.42 -7.21
C ARG A 250 -19.21 8.99 -6.81
N GLU A 251 -20.42 8.78 -6.34
CA GLU A 251 -20.96 7.42 -6.20
C GLU A 251 -21.11 6.77 -7.57
N VAL A 252 -20.89 5.46 -7.62
CA VAL A 252 -21.04 4.68 -8.85
C VAL A 252 -21.90 3.47 -8.59
N SER A 253 -22.87 3.23 -9.47
CA SER A 253 -23.71 2.04 -9.41
C SER A 253 -23.11 0.95 -10.30
N VAL A 254 -22.95 -0.26 -9.78
CA VAL A 254 -22.44 -1.44 -10.50
C VAL A 254 -23.54 -2.49 -10.53
N GLN A 255 -23.87 -2.98 -11.72
CA GLN A 255 -24.85 -4.03 -11.97
C GLN A 255 -24.15 -5.29 -12.47
N CYS A 256 -24.35 -6.41 -11.78
CA CYS A 256 -23.74 -7.70 -12.15
C CYS A 256 -24.81 -8.66 -12.68
N GLY A 257 -24.50 -9.38 -13.77
CA GLY A 257 -25.27 -10.54 -14.23
C GLY A 257 -26.49 -10.25 -15.10
N GLN A 258 -26.76 -8.98 -15.44
CA GLN A 258 -27.84 -8.58 -16.34
C GLN A 258 -27.37 -7.54 -17.36
N ALA A 259 -28.00 -7.55 -18.54
CA ALA A 259 -27.83 -6.49 -19.52
C ALA A 259 -28.34 -5.16 -18.95
N PRO A 260 -27.70 -4.02 -19.27
CA PRO A 260 -28.14 -2.72 -18.80
C PRO A 260 -29.57 -2.45 -19.27
N ALA A 261 -30.47 -2.14 -18.33
CA ALA A 261 -31.86 -1.81 -18.65
C ALA A 261 -31.93 -0.58 -19.56
N ALA A 262 -32.82 -0.62 -20.55
CA ALA A 262 -33.03 0.48 -21.50
C ALA A 262 -33.84 1.61 -20.84
N GLY A 263 -33.14 2.52 -20.15
CA GLY A 263 -33.71 3.76 -19.61
C GLY A 263 -33.26 4.06 -18.19
N GLY A 264 -32.74 5.28 -17.96
CA GLY A 264 -32.22 5.74 -16.67
C GLY A 264 -30.71 5.96 -16.64
N ALA A 265 -30.19 6.43 -15.49
CA ALA A 265 -28.76 6.53 -15.25
C ALA A 265 -28.15 5.12 -15.30
N ARG A 266 -27.40 4.82 -16.37
CA ARG A 266 -26.89 3.48 -16.61
C ARG A 266 -25.82 3.15 -15.57
N PRO A 267 -25.94 2.06 -14.81
CA PRO A 267 -24.86 1.58 -13.96
C PRO A 267 -23.68 1.12 -14.83
N TYR A 268 -22.51 1.01 -14.22
CA TYR A 268 -21.45 0.16 -14.75
C TYR A 268 -22.00 -1.27 -14.80
N SER A 269 -21.79 -1.97 -15.91
CA SER A 269 -22.36 -3.30 -16.11
C SER A 269 -21.26 -4.35 -16.16
N VAL A 270 -21.51 -5.48 -15.51
CA VAL A 270 -20.64 -6.64 -15.52
C VAL A 270 -21.44 -7.81 -16.07
N THR A 271 -21.07 -8.27 -17.26
CA THR A 271 -21.74 -9.36 -17.97
C THR A 271 -20.87 -10.61 -17.98
N LEU A 272 -21.55 -11.76 -17.95
CA LEU A 272 -20.97 -13.07 -18.16
C LEU A 272 -21.42 -13.58 -19.52
N GLU A 273 -20.49 -14.01 -20.35
CA GLU A 273 -20.79 -14.51 -21.68
C GLU A 273 -20.07 -15.84 -21.89
N PHE A 274 -20.82 -16.90 -22.23
CA PHE A 274 -20.25 -18.22 -22.50
C PHE A 274 -20.00 -18.40 -23.98
N GLY A 275 -18.93 -19.10 -24.33
CA GLY A 275 -18.64 -19.42 -25.71
C GLY A 275 -17.46 -20.36 -25.84
N THR A 276 -17.02 -20.53 -27.08
CA THR A 276 -15.77 -21.22 -27.40
C THR A 276 -14.66 -20.19 -27.58
N ALA A 277 -13.50 -20.38 -26.97
CA ALA A 277 -12.37 -19.46 -27.09
C ALA A 277 -11.96 -19.20 -28.55
N ASP A 278 -12.13 -20.20 -29.43
CA ASP A 278 -11.65 -20.17 -30.82
C ASP A 278 -12.67 -19.64 -31.84
N ALA A 279 -13.98 -19.75 -31.60
CA ALA A 279 -15.00 -19.40 -32.60
C ALA A 279 -15.52 -17.95 -32.50
N GLY A 280 -15.06 -17.16 -31.51
CA GLY A 280 -15.42 -15.74 -31.36
C GLY A 280 -16.89 -15.45 -31.00
N GLY A 281 -17.74 -16.48 -30.95
CA GLY A 281 -19.13 -16.39 -30.53
C GLY A 281 -19.26 -16.55 -29.02
N PHE A 282 -19.52 -15.45 -28.31
CA PHE A 282 -19.90 -15.46 -26.91
C PHE A 282 -21.36 -15.04 -26.77
N ALA A 283 -22.15 -15.85 -26.09
CA ALA A 283 -23.55 -15.60 -25.81
C ALA A 283 -23.71 -15.05 -24.38
N LEU A 284 -24.46 -13.96 -24.24
CA LEU A 284 -24.77 -13.38 -22.94
C LEU A 284 -25.53 -14.38 -22.08
N PHE A 285 -25.00 -14.65 -20.89
CA PHE A 285 -25.63 -15.51 -19.90
C PHE A 285 -26.25 -14.68 -18.80
N THR A 286 -27.55 -14.84 -18.61
CA THR A 286 -28.26 -14.16 -17.52
C THR A 286 -28.03 -14.95 -16.24
N VAL A 287 -27.34 -14.33 -15.30
CA VAL A 287 -26.88 -14.99 -14.08
C VAL A 287 -27.99 -14.90 -13.02
N PRO A 288 -28.33 -16.00 -12.33
CA PRO A 288 -29.19 -15.93 -11.15
C PRO A 288 -28.53 -15.09 -10.04
N ASP A 289 -29.31 -14.28 -9.32
CA ASP A 289 -28.82 -13.38 -8.26
C ASP A 289 -27.92 -14.06 -7.20
N ARG A 290 -28.07 -15.38 -7.03
CA ARG A 290 -27.34 -16.20 -6.04
C ARG A 290 -25.87 -16.49 -6.38
N VAL A 291 -25.44 -16.22 -7.60
CA VAL A 291 -24.07 -16.58 -8.05
C VAL A 291 -23.07 -15.47 -7.68
N TRP A 292 -23.52 -14.22 -7.63
CA TRP A 292 -22.72 -13.09 -7.21
C TRP A 292 -22.94 -12.82 -5.72
N VAL A 293 -21.91 -13.07 -4.91
CA VAL A 293 -21.95 -12.73 -3.49
C VAL A 293 -21.18 -11.43 -3.26
N TRP A 294 -21.92 -10.38 -2.92
CA TRP A 294 -21.35 -9.08 -2.55
C TRP A 294 -20.67 -9.15 -1.18
N ARG A 295 -19.48 -8.55 -1.07
CA ARG A 295 -18.76 -8.35 0.19
C ARG A 295 -18.35 -6.90 0.31
N GLY A 296 -19.22 -6.09 0.90
CA GLY A 296 -18.93 -4.70 1.20
C GLY A 296 -19.97 -4.07 2.13
N PRO A 297 -19.75 -2.82 2.55
CA PRO A 297 -20.66 -2.10 3.44
C PRO A 297 -21.96 -1.74 2.72
N GLY A 298 -23.09 -1.89 3.42
CA GLY A 298 -24.44 -1.76 2.86
C GLY A 298 -25.10 -3.13 2.70
N ALA A 299 -26.23 -3.31 3.40
CA ALA A 299 -26.96 -4.57 3.51
C ALA A 299 -28.13 -4.67 2.52
N ASP A 300 -28.08 -3.92 1.41
CA ASP A 300 -29.17 -3.95 0.46
C ASP A 300 -29.17 -5.30 -0.27
N GLU A 301 -30.33 -5.84 -0.60
CA GLU A 301 -30.48 -7.02 -1.48
C GLU A 301 -30.70 -6.53 -2.91
N GLY A 302 -30.03 -7.13 -3.90
CA GLY A 302 -30.22 -6.77 -5.31
C GLY A 302 -28.98 -6.93 -6.20
N THR A 303 -29.19 -6.92 -7.51
CA THR A 303 -28.16 -7.07 -8.57
C THR A 303 -27.38 -5.78 -8.84
N VAL A 304 -27.87 -4.64 -8.35
CA VAL A 304 -27.23 -3.33 -8.45
C VAL A 304 -26.66 -2.95 -7.08
N ARG A 305 -25.40 -2.52 -7.06
CA ARG A 305 -24.69 -2.07 -5.85
C ARG A 305 -24.16 -0.66 -6.03
N VAL A 306 -24.40 0.19 -5.04
CA VAL A 306 -23.88 1.55 -5.02
C VAL A 306 -22.57 1.58 -4.25
N LEU A 307 -21.51 1.96 -4.94
CA LEU A 307 -20.20 2.22 -4.37
C LEU A 307 -20.06 3.70 -4.05
N GLN A 308 -19.80 3.99 -2.78
CA GLN A 308 -19.49 5.34 -2.33
C GLN A 308 -18.19 5.85 -2.95
N PRO A 309 -17.98 7.19 -3.02
CA PRO A 309 -16.74 7.78 -3.49
C PRO A 309 -15.52 7.22 -2.76
N ARG A 310 -14.45 6.90 -3.50
CA ARG A 310 -13.18 6.40 -2.95
C ARG A 310 -13.28 5.12 -2.13
N MET A 311 -14.23 4.27 -2.49
CA MET A 311 -14.44 2.97 -1.87
C MET A 311 -14.23 1.83 -2.85
N LYS A 312 -13.95 0.65 -2.28
CA LYS A 312 -13.79 -0.60 -3.03
C LYS A 312 -14.99 -1.49 -2.83
N GLY A 313 -15.38 -2.15 -3.90
CA GLY A 313 -16.37 -3.21 -3.89
C GLY A 313 -15.78 -4.54 -4.28
N GLU A 314 -16.21 -5.61 -3.61
CA GLU A 314 -15.82 -6.97 -3.94
C GLU A 314 -17.06 -7.83 -4.19
N TRP A 315 -17.07 -8.54 -5.30
CA TRP A 315 -18.03 -9.58 -5.60
C TRP A 315 -17.28 -10.91 -5.78
N THR A 316 -17.75 -11.96 -5.14
CA THR A 316 -17.27 -13.31 -5.40
C THR A 316 -18.23 -14.03 -6.33
N LEU A 317 -17.69 -14.53 -7.43
CA LEU A 317 -18.35 -15.33 -8.45
C LEU A 317 -17.97 -16.80 -8.23
N ASN A 318 -18.94 -17.67 -7.93
CA ASN A 318 -18.69 -19.11 -7.81
C ASN A 318 -19.01 -19.81 -9.13
N LEU A 319 -17.99 -20.18 -9.91
CA LEU A 319 -18.20 -20.85 -11.20
C LEU A 319 -18.73 -22.27 -11.05
N ASN A 320 -18.48 -22.95 -9.92
CA ASN A 320 -19.03 -24.29 -9.69
C ASN A 320 -20.55 -24.29 -9.57
N SER A 321 -21.15 -23.12 -9.28
CA SER A 321 -22.60 -22.95 -9.20
C SER A 321 -23.23 -22.58 -10.54
N LEU A 322 -22.43 -22.45 -11.60
CA LEU A 322 -22.88 -22.14 -12.95
C LEU A 322 -22.76 -23.38 -13.83
N PRO A 323 -23.87 -24.03 -14.24
CA PRO A 323 -23.81 -25.02 -15.29
C PRO A 323 -23.51 -24.30 -16.62
N PRO A 324 -22.36 -24.52 -17.27
CA PRO A 324 -22.09 -23.92 -18.57
C PRO A 324 -23.08 -24.48 -19.61
N PRO A 325 -23.48 -23.68 -20.60
CA PRO A 325 -24.22 -24.20 -21.76
C PRO A 325 -23.43 -25.32 -22.45
N GLU A 326 -24.14 -26.26 -23.08
CA GLU A 326 -23.50 -27.29 -23.93
C GLU A 326 -22.56 -26.61 -24.96
N ASP A 327 -21.40 -27.20 -25.18
CA ASP A 327 -20.35 -26.74 -26.11
C ASP A 327 -19.59 -25.44 -25.75
N SER A 328 -19.68 -24.95 -24.50
CA SER A 328 -18.88 -23.81 -24.03
C SER A 328 -17.61 -24.27 -23.30
N ASP A 329 -16.43 -23.85 -23.76
CA ASP A 329 -15.13 -24.13 -23.14
C ASP A 329 -14.55 -22.91 -22.38
N ALA A 330 -15.16 -21.74 -22.55
CA ALA A 330 -14.68 -20.49 -21.99
C ALA A 330 -15.82 -19.59 -21.48
N LEU A 331 -15.51 -18.84 -20.43
CA LEU A 331 -16.32 -17.78 -19.87
C LEU A 331 -15.64 -16.44 -20.08
N ARG A 332 -16.29 -15.52 -20.78
CA ARG A 332 -15.87 -14.13 -20.88
C ARG A 332 -16.57 -13.29 -19.81
N VAL A 333 -15.78 -12.62 -18.98
CA VAL A 333 -16.24 -11.62 -18.01
C VAL A 333 -15.94 -10.24 -18.57
N ARG A 334 -16.98 -9.43 -18.76
CA ARG A 334 -16.83 -8.09 -19.36
C ARG A 334 -17.42 -7.02 -18.45
N ALA A 335 -16.62 -6.03 -18.09
CA ALA A 335 -17.07 -4.84 -17.38
C ALA A 335 -17.09 -3.63 -18.33
N ALA A 336 -18.23 -2.93 -18.38
CA ALA A 336 -18.43 -1.77 -19.23
C ALA A 336 -18.92 -0.55 -18.44
N SER A 337 -18.47 0.63 -18.87
CA SER A 337 -18.93 1.91 -18.35
C SER A 337 -20.41 2.17 -18.71
N PRO A 338 -21.06 3.16 -18.08
CA PRO A 338 -22.40 3.62 -18.47
C PRO A 338 -22.52 4.03 -19.95
N THR A 339 -21.41 4.44 -20.57
CA THR A 339 -21.33 4.83 -21.98
C THR A 339 -21.03 3.65 -22.92
N GLY A 340 -20.93 2.43 -22.39
CA GLY A 340 -20.62 1.21 -23.16
C GLY A 340 -19.12 1.03 -23.46
N ARG A 341 -18.24 1.86 -22.90
CA ARG A 341 -16.79 1.67 -23.02
C ARG A 341 -16.38 0.45 -22.19
N VAL A 342 -15.69 -0.50 -22.80
CA VAL A 342 -15.14 -1.65 -22.08
C VAL A 342 -14.00 -1.19 -21.19
N LEU A 343 -14.07 -1.54 -19.91
CA LEU A 343 -13.07 -1.22 -18.89
C LEU A 343 -12.23 -2.44 -18.53
N MET A 344 -12.83 -3.63 -18.61
CA MET A 344 -12.18 -4.92 -18.37
C MET A 344 -12.84 -5.97 -19.25
N GLU A 345 -12.04 -6.84 -19.85
CA GLU A 345 -12.48 -8.03 -20.56
C GLU A 345 -11.48 -9.15 -20.26
N GLU A 346 -11.96 -10.24 -19.67
CA GLU A 346 -11.13 -11.38 -19.31
C GLU A 346 -11.82 -12.68 -19.73
N ILE A 347 -11.04 -13.60 -20.32
CA ILE A 347 -11.52 -14.91 -20.77
C ILE A 347 -10.97 -15.96 -19.82
N VAL A 348 -11.88 -16.66 -19.15
CA VAL A 348 -11.61 -17.69 -18.16
C VAL A 348 -11.90 -19.06 -18.81
N PRO A 349 -10.89 -19.94 -18.97
CA PRO A 349 -11.13 -21.29 -19.45
C PRO A 349 -11.91 -22.10 -18.42
N LEU A 350 -12.96 -22.78 -18.84
CA LEU A 350 -13.79 -23.65 -17.99
C LEU A 350 -13.10 -24.98 -17.67
N ASP A 351 -12.12 -25.38 -18.49
CA ASP A 351 -11.30 -26.59 -18.34
C ASP A 351 -10.09 -26.44 -17.40
N ALA A 352 -9.99 -25.33 -16.64
CA ALA A 352 -8.90 -25.17 -15.69
C ALA A 352 -9.01 -26.23 -14.55
N PRO A 353 -7.93 -26.99 -14.27
CA PRO A 353 -8.00 -28.27 -13.59
C PRO A 353 -8.43 -28.13 -12.13
N ALA A 354 -9.31 -29.05 -11.71
CA ALA A 354 -9.39 -29.45 -10.31
C ALA A 354 -7.97 -29.75 -9.78
N LEU A 355 -7.68 -29.27 -8.57
CA LEU A 355 -6.45 -29.53 -7.83
C LEU A 355 -5.97 -31.01 -7.96
N PRO A 356 -4.65 -31.27 -7.85
CA PRO A 356 -4.10 -32.61 -7.99
C PRO A 356 -4.80 -33.58 -7.03
N LYS A 357 -5.23 -34.72 -7.57
CA LYS A 357 -5.84 -35.82 -6.81
C LYS A 357 -5.02 -36.09 -5.55
N THR A 358 -5.69 -36.09 -4.41
CA THR A 358 -5.16 -36.67 -3.17
C THR A 358 -4.56 -38.04 -3.51
N PRO A 359 -3.29 -38.33 -3.15
CA PRO A 359 -2.71 -39.63 -3.45
C PRO A 359 -3.56 -40.71 -2.78
N GLU A 360 -3.99 -41.65 -3.60
CA GLU A 360 -4.69 -42.86 -3.18
C GLU A 360 -3.83 -43.59 -2.13
N PRO A 361 -4.38 -43.99 -0.97
CA PRO A 361 -3.62 -44.76 -0.01
C PRO A 361 -3.15 -46.06 -0.67
N PRO A 362 -1.90 -46.50 -0.41
CA PRO A 362 -1.37 -47.70 -1.04
C PRO A 362 -2.26 -48.89 -0.69
N ALA A 363 -2.66 -49.64 -1.73
CA ALA A 363 -3.42 -50.87 -1.60
C ALA A 363 -2.67 -51.83 -0.65
N GLU A 364 -3.36 -52.24 0.41
CA GLU A 364 -2.95 -53.39 1.21
C GLU A 364 -3.03 -54.63 0.33
N THR A 365 -1.88 -55.13 -0.11
CA THR A 365 -1.76 -56.45 -0.73
C THR A 365 -1.87 -57.51 0.37
N PRO A 366 -2.62 -58.62 0.14
CA PRO A 366 -3.02 -59.59 1.16
C PRO A 366 -1.90 -60.47 1.71
#